data_AF-A0A2C0ZYQ1-F1
#
_entry.id   AF-A0A2C0ZYQ1-F1
#
_cell.length_a   1.000
_cell.length_b   1.000
_cell.length_c   1.000
_cell.angle_alpha   90.00
_cell.angle_beta   90.00
_cell.angle_gamma   90.00
#
_symmetry.space_group_name_H-M   'P 1'
#
loop_
_entity.id
_entity.type
_entity.pdbx_description
1 polymer ?
#
loop_
_entity_poly.entity_id
_entity_poly.type
_entity_poly.pdbx_seq_one_letter_code
_entity_poly.pdbx_strand_id
1 'polypeptide(L)'
;MSNYNPNTNSPNYMSSDWGKSNTKMTAYHIDAISDKAKFAIEMLESALRGFDTIEKEIMDASNATNPISREGLRAFAFRIDTHQNQVADGLKRLKQMMDDIDKSTDQIQNQRTSW
;
A
#
# COMPACT_ATOMS: atom_id res chain seq x y z
N MET A 1 -14.07 68.41 5.40
CA MET A 1 -14.26 67.07 4.81
C MET A 1 -12.90 66.55 4.40
N SER A 2 -12.26 65.71 5.23
CA SER A 2 -11.00 65.04 4.86
C SER A 2 -11.34 63.76 4.11
N ASN A 3 -11.03 63.71 2.82
CA ASN A 3 -11.05 62.47 2.04
C ASN A 3 -9.88 61.59 2.50
N TYR A 4 -10.18 60.62 3.35
CA TYR A 4 -9.29 59.50 3.63
C TYR A 4 -9.38 58.52 2.46
N ASN A 5 -8.34 58.48 1.62
CA ASN A 5 -8.18 57.46 0.58
C ASN A 5 -7.09 56.49 1.05
N PRO A 6 -7.43 55.29 1.57
CA PRO A 6 -6.41 54.31 1.89
C PRO A 6 -5.82 53.81 0.57
N ASN A 7 -4.60 54.26 0.30
CA ASN A 7 -3.75 53.68 -0.74
C ASN A 7 -3.56 52.18 -0.43
N THR A 8 -4.26 51.31 -1.14
CA THR A 8 -4.26 49.85 -0.95
C THR A 8 -3.04 49.14 -1.53
N ASN A 9 -1.93 49.84 -1.79
CA ASN A 9 -0.67 49.23 -2.20
C ASN A 9 0.16 48.74 -1.01
N SER A 10 -0.46 47.97 -0.12
CA SER A 10 0.30 47.08 0.77
C SER A 10 0.72 45.87 -0.06
N PRO A 11 2.03 45.60 -0.24
CA PRO A 11 2.48 44.36 -0.87
C PRO A 11 1.89 43.21 -0.07
N ASN A 12 1.08 42.39 -0.72
CA ASN A 12 0.41 41.27 -0.11
C ASN A 12 1.48 40.22 0.26
N TYR A 13 2.06 40.34 1.46
CA TYR A 13 3.04 39.40 2.03
C TYR A 13 2.46 37.98 2.22
N MET A 14 1.20 37.74 1.84
CA MET A 14 0.58 36.42 1.74
C MET A 14 0.86 35.70 0.41
N SER A 15 1.71 36.24 -0.48
CA SER A 15 2.11 35.59 -1.72
C SER A 15 3.39 34.74 -1.56
N SER A 16 3.45 33.90 -0.53
CA SER A 16 4.54 32.94 -0.33
C SER A 16 4.00 31.54 -0.05
N ASP A 17 3.13 31.05 -0.94
CA ASP A 17 2.70 29.65 -0.98
C ASP A 17 3.40 28.85 -2.12
N TRP A 18 4.45 29.44 -2.70
CA TRP A 18 5.20 28.95 -3.86
C TRP A 18 6.12 27.74 -3.60
N GLY A 19 5.81 26.91 -2.61
CA GLY A 19 6.60 25.70 -2.34
C GLY A 19 6.02 24.73 -1.30
N LYS A 20 4.95 25.12 -0.60
CA LYS A 20 4.32 24.28 0.44
C LYS A 20 3.17 23.43 -0.10
N SER A 21 2.35 23.94 -1.01
CA SER A 21 1.17 23.22 -1.54
C SER A 21 1.54 21.96 -2.33
N ASN A 22 2.41 22.08 -3.34
CA ASN A 22 2.79 20.94 -4.19
C ASN A 22 3.60 19.89 -3.43
N THR A 23 4.51 20.32 -2.55
CA THR A 23 5.29 19.42 -1.68
C THR A 23 4.40 18.68 -0.69
N LYS A 24 3.39 19.35 -0.13
CA LYS A 24 2.41 18.75 0.77
C LYS A 24 1.49 17.76 0.06
N MET A 25 1.00 18.08 -1.14
CA MET A 25 0.20 17.17 -1.95
C MET A 25 1.00 15.92 -2.34
N THR A 26 2.25 16.11 -2.77
CA THR A 26 3.19 15.03 -3.06
C THR A 26 3.44 14.14 -1.84
N ALA A 27 3.66 14.74 -0.67
CA ALA A 27 3.83 13.99 0.58
C ALA A 27 2.59 13.14 0.91
N TYR A 28 1.37 13.67 0.74
CA TYR A 28 0.15 12.89 0.95
C TYR A 28 0.00 11.73 -0.03
N HIS A 29 0.40 11.90 -1.30
CA HIS A 29 0.39 10.80 -2.26
C HIS A 29 1.40 9.70 -1.89
N ILE A 30 2.62 10.08 -1.51
CA ILE A 30 3.65 9.14 -1.08
C ILE A 30 3.20 8.38 0.17
N ASP A 31 2.61 9.07 1.14
CA ASP A 31 2.11 8.48 2.40
C ASP A 31 0.99 7.46 2.12
N ALA A 32 0.00 7.85 1.31
CA ALA A 32 -1.10 6.95 0.93
C ALA A 32 -0.62 5.71 0.16
N ILE A 33 0.46 5.82 -0.62
CA ILE A 33 1.05 4.67 -1.29
C ILE A 33 1.83 3.80 -0.29
N SER A 34 2.62 4.41 0.60
CA SER A 34 3.34 3.71 1.65
C SER A 34 2.39 2.89 2.54
N ASP A 35 1.25 3.45 2.93
CA ASP A 35 0.23 2.75 3.73
C ASP A 35 -0.36 1.54 2.98
N LYS A 36 -0.67 1.70 1.70
CA LYS A 36 -1.18 0.59 0.88
C LYS A 36 -0.13 -0.50 0.67
N ALA A 37 1.13 -0.12 0.47
CA ALA A 37 2.24 -1.06 0.31
C ALA A 37 2.45 -1.86 1.60
N LYS A 38 2.44 -1.18 2.75
CA LYS A 38 2.50 -1.80 4.07
C LYS A 38 1.36 -2.79 4.29
N PHE A 39 0.13 -2.41 3.97
CA PHE A 39 -1.02 -3.31 4.07
C PHE A 39 -0.87 -4.56 3.19
N ALA A 40 -0.38 -4.41 1.96
CA ALA A 40 -0.16 -5.57 1.08
C ALA A 40 0.97 -6.48 1.60
N ILE A 41 2.02 -5.92 2.19
CA ILE A 41 3.08 -6.69 2.86
C ILE A 41 2.50 -7.45 4.06
N GLU A 42 1.70 -6.80 4.91
CA GLU A 42 1.03 -7.45 6.04
C GLU A 42 0.11 -8.60 5.60
N MET A 43 -0.60 -8.44 4.48
CA MET A 43 -1.39 -9.51 3.88
C MET A 43 -0.51 -10.70 3.44
N LEU A 44 0.63 -10.45 2.82
CA LEU A 44 1.57 -11.50 2.41
C LEU A 44 2.18 -12.21 3.62
N GLU A 45 2.59 -11.47 4.65
CA GLU A 45 3.09 -12.04 5.89
C GLU A 45 2.04 -12.93 6.58
N SER A 46 0.78 -12.50 6.58
CA SER A 46 -0.32 -13.29 7.13
C SER A 46 -0.53 -14.60 6.35
N ALA A 47 -0.47 -14.56 5.01
CA ALA A 47 -0.60 -15.75 4.18
C ALA A 47 0.58 -16.72 4.39
N LEU A 48 1.80 -16.21 4.52
CA LEU A 48 3.00 -17.02 4.83
C LEU A 48 2.89 -17.72 6.18
N ARG A 49 2.45 -17.02 7.24
CA ARG A 49 2.19 -17.64 8.54
C ARG A 49 1.12 -18.72 8.47
N GLY A 50 0.13 -18.56 7.59
CA GLY A 50 -0.88 -19.58 7.32
C GLY A 50 -0.29 -20.88 6.78
N PHE A 51 0.68 -20.79 5.86
CA PHE A 51 1.41 -21.97 5.38
C PHE A 51 2.21 -22.65 6.48
N ASP A 52 2.93 -21.90 7.32
CA ASP A 52 3.70 -22.48 8.44
C ASP A 52 2.80 -23.25 9.42
N THR A 53 1.60 -22.73 9.67
CA THR A 53 0.60 -23.43 10.49
C THR A 53 0.16 -24.74 9.85
N ILE A 54 -0.13 -24.73 8.54
CA ILE A 54 -0.51 -25.95 7.81
C ILE A 54 0.63 -26.96 7.80
N GLU A 55 1.87 -26.51 7.61
CA GLU A 55 3.05 -27.38 7.63
C GLU A 55 3.17 -28.11 8.96
N LYS A 56 3.03 -27.40 10.08
CA LYS A 56 3.04 -28.01 11.42
C LYS A 56 1.92 -29.02 11.60
N GLU A 57 0.71 -28.68 11.15
CA GLU A 57 -0.43 -29.61 11.22
C GLU A 57 -0.22 -30.87 10.37
N ILE A 58 0.41 -30.75 9.19
CA ILE A 58 0.77 -31.89 8.34
C ILE A 58 1.85 -32.74 9.03
N MET A 59 2.87 -32.12 9.61
CA MET A 59 3.91 -32.81 10.37
C MET A 59 3.34 -33.58 11.55
N ASP A 60 2.44 -32.95 12.32
CA ASP A 60 1.75 -33.59 13.44
C ASP A 60 0.87 -34.75 12.96
N ALA A 61 0.12 -34.56 11.87
CA ALA A 61 -0.69 -35.62 11.27
C ALA A 61 0.16 -36.77 10.72
N SER A 62 1.38 -36.50 10.25
CA SER A 62 2.30 -37.52 9.74
C SER A 62 2.88 -38.40 10.86
N ASN A 63 2.99 -37.84 12.07
CA ASN A 63 3.46 -38.54 13.26
C ASN A 63 2.34 -39.25 14.04
N ALA A 64 1.08 -39.09 13.61
CA ALA A 64 -0.06 -39.68 14.29
C ALA A 64 -0.10 -41.21 14.09
N THR A 65 -0.47 -41.94 15.15
CA THR A 65 -0.60 -43.42 15.12
C THR A 65 -1.61 -43.90 14.07
N ASN A 66 -2.65 -43.11 13.81
CA ASN A 66 -3.63 -43.38 12.77
C ASN A 66 -3.36 -42.45 11.58
N PRO A 67 -3.36 -42.98 10.35
CA PRO A 67 -3.15 -42.17 9.16
C PRO A 67 -4.29 -41.17 8.99
N ILE A 68 -3.94 -39.99 8.44
CA ILE A 68 -4.92 -38.96 8.12
C ILE A 68 -5.99 -39.48 7.14
N SER A 69 -7.23 -39.09 7.36
CA SER A 69 -8.34 -39.43 6.46
C SER A 69 -8.24 -38.68 5.13
N ARG A 70 -8.98 -39.18 4.12
CA ARG A 70 -9.07 -38.51 2.81
C ARG A 70 -9.67 -37.11 2.94
N GLU A 71 -10.64 -36.96 3.84
CA GLU A 71 -11.30 -35.70 4.17
C GLU A 71 -10.29 -34.72 4.78
N GLY A 72 -9.42 -35.18 5.68
CA GLY A 72 -8.34 -34.36 6.25
C GLY A 72 -7.33 -33.89 5.21
N LEU A 73 -6.90 -34.78 4.30
CA LEU A 73 -6.01 -34.40 3.20
C LEU A 73 -6.64 -33.35 2.27
N ARG A 74 -7.93 -33.50 1.96
CA ARG A 74 -8.66 -32.49 1.18
C ARG A 74 -8.75 -31.15 1.91
N ALA A 75 -8.97 -31.16 3.22
CA ALA A 75 -9.01 -29.95 4.03
C ALA A 75 -7.67 -29.20 3.99
N PHE A 76 -6.53 -29.90 4.09
CA PHE A 76 -5.22 -29.29 3.89
C PHE A 76 -5.06 -28.70 2.49
N ALA A 77 -5.43 -29.45 1.45
CA ALA A 77 -5.34 -28.97 0.07
C ALA A 77 -6.13 -27.67 -0.15
N PHE A 78 -7.37 -27.58 0.36
CA PHE A 78 -8.19 -26.37 0.24
C PHE A 78 -7.59 -25.17 0.98
N ARG A 79 -6.99 -25.40 2.15
CA ARG A 79 -6.34 -24.33 2.92
C ARG A 79 -5.06 -23.84 2.25
N ILE A 80 -4.26 -24.76 1.69
CA ILE A 80 -3.08 -24.43 0.89
C ILE A 80 -3.50 -23.57 -0.31
N ASP A 81 -4.51 -24.00 -1.06
CA ASP A 81 -5.03 -23.26 -2.21
C ASP A 81 -5.53 -21.85 -1.80
N THR A 82 -6.23 -21.74 -0.68
CA THR A 82 -6.69 -20.46 -0.14
C THR A 82 -5.53 -19.50 0.12
N HIS A 83 -4.47 -19.97 0.80
CA HIS A 83 -3.29 -19.12 1.06
C HIS A 83 -2.50 -18.83 -0.22
N GLN A 84 -2.45 -19.75 -1.19
CA GLN A 84 -1.82 -19.49 -2.50
C GLN A 84 -2.55 -18.36 -3.24
N ASN A 85 -3.88 -18.38 -3.24
CA ASN A 85 -4.70 -17.33 -3.83
C ASN A 85 -4.50 -15.98 -3.11
N GLN A 86 -4.41 -15.98 -1.78
CA GLN A 86 -4.10 -14.77 -1.00
C GLN A 86 -2.73 -14.19 -1.35
N VAL A 87 -1.70 -15.03 -1.52
CA VAL A 87 -0.37 -14.59 -1.97
C VAL A 87 -0.43 -14.02 -3.39
N ALA A 88 -1.11 -14.71 -4.31
CA ALA A 88 -1.25 -14.24 -5.69
C ALA A 88 -1.95 -12.88 -5.77
N ASP A 89 -3.03 -12.68 -5.01
CA ASP A 89 -3.74 -11.41 -4.91
C ASP A 89 -2.90 -10.31 -4.28
N GLY A 90 -2.16 -10.61 -3.21
CA GLY A 90 -1.21 -9.69 -2.59
C GLY A 90 -0.12 -9.23 -3.56
N LEU A 91 0.48 -10.16 -4.31
CA LEU A 91 1.47 -9.87 -5.33
C LEU A 91 0.90 -9.04 -6.48
N LYS A 92 -0.33 -9.34 -6.93
CA LYS A 92 -1.02 -8.55 -7.96
C LYS A 92 -1.24 -7.11 -7.50
N ARG A 93 -1.65 -6.91 -6.25
CA ARG A 93 -1.82 -5.58 -5.65
C ARG A 93 -0.49 -4.83 -5.53
N LEU A 94 0.59 -5.49 -5.12
CA LEU A 94 1.93 -4.91 -5.09
C LEU A 94 2.40 -4.43 -6.47
N LYS A 95 2.16 -5.22 -7.52
CA LYS A 95 2.47 -4.80 -8.90
C LYS A 95 1.68 -3.56 -9.30
N GLN A 96 0.37 -3.56 -9.07
CA GLN A 96 -0.47 -2.40 -9.36
C GLN A 96 0.00 -1.14 -8.59
N MET A 97 0.42 -1.30 -7.33
CA MET A 97 0.97 -0.20 -6.54
C MET A 97 2.30 0.31 -7.10
N MET A 98 3.18 -0.57 -7.57
CA MET A 98 4.42 -0.14 -8.21
C MET A 98 4.13 0.71 -9.46
N ASP A 99 3.14 0.32 -10.27
CA ASP A 99 2.71 1.11 -11.44
C ASP A 99 2.10 2.47 -11.02
N ASP A 100 1.37 2.52 -9.91
CA ASP A 100 0.79 3.76 -9.38
C ASP A 100 1.86 4.71 -8.80
N ILE A 101 2.92 4.16 -8.17
CA ILE A 101 4.10 4.93 -7.72
C ILE A 101 4.80 5.55 -8.91
N ASP A 102 5.04 4.76 -9.96
CA ASP A 102 5.74 5.20 -11.17
C ASP A 102 4.99 6.38 -11.81
N LYS A 103 3.69 6.23 -12.06
CA LYS A 103 2.83 7.31 -12.58
C LYS A 103 2.80 8.55 -11.70
N SER A 104 2.71 8.37 -10.38
CA SER A 104 2.70 9.51 -9.44
C SER A 104 4.05 10.23 -9.45
N THR A 105 5.15 9.48 -9.57
CA THR A 105 6.52 10.01 -9.65
C THR A 105 6.71 10.80 -10.95
N ASP A 106 6.25 10.28 -12.08
CA ASP A 106 6.25 10.97 -13.37
C ASP A 106 5.46 12.28 -13.31
N GLN A 107 4.29 12.29 -12.67
CA GLN A 107 3.50 13.51 -12.49
C GLN A 107 4.26 14.57 -11.67
N ILE A 108 4.94 14.17 -10.60
CA ILE A 108 5.74 15.06 -9.77
C ILE A 108 6.95 15.61 -10.54
N GLN A 109 7.63 14.77 -11.32
CA GLN A 109 8.80 15.18 -12.12
C GLN A 109 8.40 16.12 -13.26
N ASN A 110 7.33 15.82 -13.99
CA ASN A 110 6.87 16.63 -15.12
C ASN A 110 6.26 17.98 -14.69
N GLN A 111 5.76 18.10 -13.46
CA GLN A 111 5.36 19.41 -12.90
C GLN A 111 6.55 20.36 -12.66
N ARG A 112 7.79 19.85 -12.53
CA ARG A 112 8.99 20.67 -12.29
C ARG A 112 9.66 21.19 -13.57
N THR A 113 9.30 20.68 -14.75
CA THR A 113 9.95 21.02 -16.03
C THR A 113 9.21 22.06 -16.87
N SER A 114 8.06 22.58 -16.43
CA SER A 114 7.41 23.72 -17.08
C SER A 114 8.03 25.03 -16.59
N TRP A 115 9.09 25.47 -17.26
CA TRP A 115 9.63 26.84 -17.18
C TRP A 115 8.83 27.79 -18.07
#